data_AF-A0A967TH12-F1
#
_entry.id   AF-A0A967TH12-F1
#
_cell.length_a   1.000
_cell.length_b   1.000
_cell.length_c   1.000
_cell.angle_alpha   90.00
_cell.angle_beta   90.00
_cell.angle_gamma   90.00
#
_symmetry.space_group_name_H-M   'P 1'
#
loop_
_entity.id
_entity.type
_entity.pdbx_description
1 polymer ?
#
loop_
_entity_poly.entity_id
_entity_poly.type
_entity_poly.pdbx_seq_one_letter_code
_entity_poly.pdbx_strand_id
1 'polypeptide(L)'
;FVGVAGAGMCALAELLLRLGGRVTGCDLDPGRETEALVALGAEVHEGHDAVHVADATAVVVSAAVPPDHPELEAARARSIPVV
;
A
#
# COMPACT_ATOMS: atom_id res chain seq x y z
N PHE A 1 -0.84 -1.20 0.93
CA PHE A 1 -0.90 -0.97 -0.53
C PHE A 1 0.53 -0.76 -1.01
N VAL A 2 1.03 -1.60 -1.91
CA VAL A 2 2.38 -1.41 -2.48
C VAL A 2 2.24 -0.72 -3.83
N GLY A 3 2.85 0.44 -4.00
CA GLY A 3 2.65 1.30 -5.17
C GLY A 3 1.34 2.10 -5.09
N VAL A 4 1.10 2.77 -3.95
CA VAL A 4 -0.18 3.46 -3.68
C VAL A 4 -0.37 4.75 -4.50
N ALA A 5 0.69 5.37 -5.02
CA ALA A 5 0.62 6.55 -5.88
C ALA A 5 0.08 6.23 -7.29
N GLY A 6 0.00 4.95 -7.67
CA GLY A 6 -0.60 4.53 -8.93
C GLY A 6 -2.08 4.92 -9.04
N ALA A 7 -2.50 5.46 -10.18
CA ALA A 7 -3.85 6.01 -10.37
C ALA A 7 -5.00 5.05 -9.96
N GLY A 8 -4.87 3.75 -10.23
CA GLY A 8 -5.87 2.75 -9.83
C GLY A 8 -5.83 2.40 -8.34
N MET A 9 -4.63 2.34 -7.77
CA MET A 9 -4.42 1.98 -6.36
C MET A 9 -4.85 3.10 -5.44
N CYS A 10 -4.59 4.35 -5.81
CA CYS A 10 -5.04 5.53 -5.07
C CYS A 10 -6.56 5.59 -4.96
N ALA A 11 -7.29 5.34 -6.06
CA ALA A 11 -8.75 5.34 -6.05
C ALA A 11 -9.34 4.25 -5.13
N LEU A 12 -8.74 3.05 -5.12
CA LEU A 12 -9.16 1.96 -4.26
C LEU A 12 -8.85 2.25 -2.78
N ALA A 13 -7.67 2.79 -2.49
CA ALA A 13 -7.26 3.22 -1.16
C ALA A 13 -8.19 4.30 -0.61
N GLU A 14 -8.52 5.32 -1.41
CA GLU A 14 -9.44 6.39 -1.05
C GLU A 14 -10.84 5.83 -0.73
N LEU A 15 -11.35 4.91 -1.56
CA LEU A 15 -12.66 4.31 -1.32
C LEU A 15 -12.70 3.57 0.01
N LEU A 16 -11.67 2.78 0.33
CA LEU A 16 -11.59 2.03 1.59
C LEU A 16 -11.55 2.96 2.80
N LEU A 17 -10.79 4.07 2.73
CA LEU A 17 -10.77 5.09 3.79
C LEU A 17 -12.15 5.70 4.01
N ARG A 18 -12.84 6.06 2.92
CA ARG A 18 -14.21 6.61 2.99
C ARG A 18 -15.23 5.63 3.56
N LEU A 19 -15.01 4.32 3.39
CA LEU A 19 -15.81 3.27 4.00
C LEU A 19 -15.47 3.03 5.48
N GLY A 20 -14.53 3.79 6.06
CA GLY A 20 -14.10 3.67 7.46
C GLY A 20 -13.02 2.62 7.69
N GLY A 21 -12.42 2.08 6.62
CA GLY A 21 -11.27 1.20 6.71
C GLY A 21 -9.99 1.95 7.06
N ARG A 22 -9.03 1.24 7.64
CA ARG A 22 -7.65 1.73 7.82
C ARG A 22 -6.84 1.34 6.60
N VAL A 23 -6.16 2.30 5.99
CA VAL A 23 -5.30 2.05 4.83
C VAL A 23 -3.89 2.52 5.13
N THR A 24 -2.92 1.63 4.90
CA THR A 24 -1.50 1.94 4.86
C THR A 24 -0.98 1.69 3.44
N GLY A 25 0.00 2.48 3.01
CA GLY A 25 0.60 2.37 1.68
C GLY A 25 2.07 2.72 1.66
N CYS A 26 2.77 2.27 0.63
CA CYS A 26 4.13 2.69 0.32
C CYS A 26 4.29 2.99 -1.17
N ASP A 27 5.18 3.91 -1.51
CA ASP A 27 5.57 4.21 -2.89
C ASP A 27 6.99 4.79 -2.97
N LEU A 28 7.64 4.65 -4.13
CA LEU A 28 8.97 5.20 -4.39
C LEU A 28 8.96 6.71 -4.62
N ASP A 29 7.85 7.24 -5.14
CA ASP A 29 7.68 8.66 -5.43
C ASP A 29 6.35 9.15 -4.83
N PRO A 30 6.32 9.42 -3.52
CA PRO A 30 5.14 9.97 -2.88
C PRO A 30 4.85 11.37 -3.45
N GLY A 31 3.78 11.46 -4.23
CA GLY A 31 3.34 12.69 -4.87
C GLY A 31 2.00 13.19 -4.32
N ARG A 32 1.38 14.09 -5.09
CA ARG A 32 0.10 14.74 -4.77
C ARG A 32 -1.03 13.73 -4.45
N GLU A 33 -1.04 12.59 -5.14
CA GLU A 33 -2.00 11.51 -4.94
C GLU A 33 -1.89 10.92 -3.54
N THR A 34 -0.66 10.68 -3.08
CA THR A 34 -0.40 10.15 -1.74
C THR A 34 -0.73 11.17 -0.64
N GLU A 35 -0.46 12.46 -0.87
CA GLU A 35 -0.84 13.53 0.05
C GLU A 35 -2.35 13.60 0.28
N ALA A 36 -3.13 13.42 -0.79
CA ALA A 36 -4.59 13.39 -0.70
C ALA A 36 -5.08 12.21 0.17
N LEU A 37 -4.46 11.04 0.05
CA LEU A 37 -4.77 9.88 0.89
C LEU A 37 -4.40 10.12 2.35
N VAL A 38 -3.23 10.71 2.61
CA VAL A 38 -2.79 11.07 3.97
C VAL A 38 -3.77 12.07 4.60
N ALA A 39 -4.26 13.05 3.84
CA ALA A 39 -5.28 13.99 4.31
C ALA A 39 -6.61 13.30 4.66
N LEU A 40 -6.91 12.16 4.04
CA LEU A 40 -8.07 11.32 4.38
C LEU A 40 -7.81 10.36 5.54
N GLY A 41 -6.60 10.33 6.09
CA GLY A 41 -6.21 9.48 7.22
C GLY A 41 -5.47 8.19 6.84
N ALA A 42 -4.97 8.09 5.61
CA ALA A 42 -4.03 7.02 5.24
C ALA A 42 -2.65 7.24 5.88
N GLU A 43 -1.94 6.15 6.13
CA GLU A 43 -0.51 6.20 6.43
C GLU A 43 0.27 5.84 5.17
N VAL A 44 1.12 6.74 4.68
CA VAL A 44 1.94 6.50 3.48
C VAL A 44 3.42 6.59 3.85
N HIS A 45 4.18 5.56 3.47
CA HIS A 45 5.62 5.49 3.64
C HIS A 45 6.34 5.71 2.30
N GLU A 46 7.46 6.40 2.35
CA GLU A 46 8.35 6.55 1.20
C GLU A 46 9.32 5.36 1.12
N GLY A 47 9.49 4.83 -0.08
CA GLY A 47 10.34 3.69 -0.33
C GLY A 47 9.69 2.35 0.03
N HIS A 48 10.47 1.29 -0.18
CA HIS A 48 10.00 -0.08 0.00
C HIS A 48 10.76 -0.78 1.13
N ASP A 49 10.01 -1.29 2.10
CA ASP A 49 10.53 -1.99 3.28
C ASP A 49 9.55 -3.07 3.74
N ALA A 50 10.09 -4.24 4.11
CA ALA A 50 9.36 -5.35 4.68
C ALA A 50 8.59 -5.00 5.96
N VAL A 51 8.96 -3.94 6.69
CA VAL A 51 8.23 -3.50 7.89
C VAL A 51 6.86 -2.92 7.56
N HIS A 52 6.64 -2.40 6.35
CA HIS A 52 5.37 -1.75 5.96
C HIS A 52 4.18 -2.73 5.93
N VAL A 53 4.44 -4.03 5.78
CA VAL A 53 3.41 -5.07 5.75
C VAL A 53 3.26 -5.82 7.07
N ALA A 54 4.00 -5.43 8.13
CA ALA A 54 4.05 -6.20 9.37
C ALA A 54 2.68 -6.35 10.05
N ASP A 55 1.88 -5.28 10.05
CA ASP A 55 0.56 -5.21 10.68
C ASP A 55 -0.60 -5.29 9.67
N ALA A 56 -0.32 -5.65 8.41
CA ALA A 56 -1.30 -5.68 7.35
C ALA A 56 -2.15 -6.97 7.38
N THR A 57 -3.47 -6.83 7.32
CA THR A 57 -4.39 -7.98 7.19
C THR A 57 -4.42 -8.54 5.76
N ALA A 58 -4.18 -7.69 4.78
CA ALA A 58 -4.06 -8.03 3.37
C ALA A 58 -3.16 -7.01 2.67
N VAL A 59 -2.41 -7.47 1.67
CA VAL A 59 -1.55 -6.62 0.84
C VAL A 59 -2.16 -6.56 -0.56
N VAL A 60 -2.43 -5.35 -1.03
CA VAL A 60 -2.87 -5.12 -2.42
C VAL A 60 -1.68 -4.58 -3.20
N VAL A 61 -1.37 -5.22 -4.32
CA VAL A 61 -0.27 -4.84 -5.22
C VAL A 61 -0.79 -4.60 -6.62
N SER A 62 -0.14 -3.71 -7.38
CA SER A 62 -0.42 -3.59 -8.81
C SER A 62 0.41 -4.60 -9.61
N ALA A 63 -0.01 -4.87 -10.85
CA ALA A 63 0.76 -5.71 -11.77
C ALA A 63 2.16 -5.15 -12.11
N ALA A 64 2.44 -3.88 -11.77
CA ALA A 64 3.74 -3.26 -11.96
C ALA A 64 4.72 -3.58 -10.83
N VAL A 65 4.26 -4.17 -9.72
CA VAL A 65 5.12 -4.54 -8.59
C VAL A 65 5.83 -5.86 -8.91
N PRO A 66 7.17 -5.90 -8.96
CA PRO A 66 7.91 -7.11 -9.30
C PRO A 66 7.82 -8.15 -8.15
N PRO A 67 7.98 -9.44 -8.44
CA PRO A 67 7.76 -10.50 -7.46
C PRO A 67 8.83 -10.61 -6.36
N ASP A 68 10.00 -10.02 -6.58
CA ASP A 68 11.16 -9.95 -5.67
C ASP A 68 11.09 -8.76 -4.70
N HIS A 69 9.92 -8.13 -4.60
CA HIS A 69 9.72 -6.98 -3.73
C HIS A 69 9.79 -7.37 -2.24
N PRO A 70 10.48 -6.56 -1.40
CA PRO A 70 10.63 -6.87 0.02
C PRO A 70 9.28 -7.03 0.76
N GLU A 71 8.29 -6.20 0.44
CA GLU A 71 6.91 -6.29 0.96
C GLU A 71 6.18 -7.57 0.54
N LEU A 72 6.38 -8.05 -0.69
CA LEU A 72 5.77 -9.28 -1.18
C LEU A 72 6.41 -10.50 -0.50
N GLU A 73 7.73 -10.52 -0.37
CA GLU A 73 8.44 -11.57 0.36
C GLU A 73 8.02 -11.60 1.83
N ALA A 74 7.93 -10.43 2.47
CA ALA A 74 7.48 -10.29 3.84
C ALA A 74 6.03 -10.72 4.05
N ALA A 75 5.13 -10.41 3.10
CA ALA A 75 3.74 -10.84 3.12
C ALA A 75 3.64 -12.36 2.98
N ARG A 76 4.39 -12.96 2.04
CA ARG A 76 4.48 -14.42 1.86
C ARG A 76 5.01 -15.13 3.11
N ALA A 77 6.09 -14.61 3.69
CA ALA A 77 6.70 -15.16 4.90
C ALA A 77 5.72 -15.14 6.10
N ARG A 78 4.86 -14.13 6.17
CA ARG A 78 3.83 -13.98 7.21
C ARG A 78 2.48 -14.61 6.83
N SER A 79 2.38 -15.26 5.68
CA SER A 79 1.11 -15.80 5.15
C SER A 79 -0.03 -14.77 5.06
N ILE A 80 0.32 -13.51 4.83
CA ILE A 80 -0.63 -12.43 4.57
C ILE A 80 -1.13 -12.59 3.12
N PRO A 81 -2.45 -12.56 2.89
CA PRO A 81 -2.98 -12.65 1.54
C PRO A 81 -2.54 -11.46 0.70
N VAL A 82 -2.05 -11.74 -0.51
CA VAL A 82 -1.67 -10.75 -1.51
C VAL A 82 -2.68 -10.79 -2.65
N VAL A 83 -3.21 -9.62 -3.03
CA VAL A 83 -4.23 -9.43 -4.07
C VAL A 83 -3.74 -8.51 -5.16
#